data_AF-A0A661AY32-F1
#
_entry.id   AF-A0A661AY32-F1
#
_cell.length_a   1.000
_cell.length_b   1.000
_cell.length_c   1.000
_cell.angle_alpha   90.00
_cell.angle_beta   90.00
_cell.angle_gamma   90.00
#
_symmetry.space_group_name_H-M   'P 1'
#
loop_
_entity.id
_entity.type
_entity.pdbx_description
1 polymer ?
#
loop_
_entity_poly.entity_id
_entity_poly.type
_entity_poly.pdbx_seq_one_letter_code
_entity_poly.pdbx_strand_id
1 'polypeptide(L)'
;MGTIAYFEGTDPLVLTRLAIKGIGTLPVSNGWDNHGKNINHITKEDKISAVIGYLHKVIPLQDMAISTKDILFTCNVYNIKVFLVAPEDLIDEAKKLVADAGDNITIVSPDELCDKLLECNG
;
A
#
# COMPACT_ATOMS: atom_id res chain seq x y z
N MET A 1 -12.25 -3.64 13.83
CA MET A 1 -10.88 -3.17 13.58
C MET A 1 -10.38 -3.87 12.32
N GLY A 2 -9.96 -3.10 11.33
CA GLY A 2 -9.52 -3.62 10.03
C GLY A 2 -8.09 -4.16 10.06
N THR A 3 -7.71 -4.86 9.00
CA THR A 3 -6.35 -5.32 8.75
C THR A 3 -5.65 -4.33 7.82
N ILE A 4 -4.39 -3.98 8.11
CA ILE A 4 -3.53 -3.22 7.21
C ILE A 4 -2.67 -4.20 6.42
N ALA A 5 -2.88 -4.24 5.11
CA ALA A 5 -1.99 -4.98 4.22
C ALA A 5 -0.72 -4.16 3.97
N TYR A 6 0.44 -4.79 3.92
CA TYR A 6 1.71 -4.09 3.71
C TYR A 6 2.63 -4.83 2.74
N PHE A 7 3.28 -4.07 1.85
CA PHE A 7 4.35 -4.59 1.00
C PHE A 7 5.66 -4.74 1.78
N GLU A 8 6.55 -5.58 1.24
CA GLU A 8 7.91 -5.75 1.76
C GLU A 8 8.66 -4.40 1.87
N GLY A 9 9.57 -4.29 2.83
CA GLY A 9 10.33 -3.07 3.09
C GLY A 9 9.59 -1.98 3.87
N THR A 10 8.30 -2.17 4.19
CA THR A 10 7.57 -1.28 5.11
C THR A 10 8.30 -1.14 6.45
N ASP A 11 8.38 0.09 6.98
CA ASP A 11 9.06 0.37 8.25
C ASP A 11 8.51 -0.52 9.39
N PRO A 12 9.35 -1.37 10.02
CA PRO A 12 8.93 -2.25 11.10
C PRO A 12 8.39 -1.51 12.33
N LEU A 13 8.78 -0.24 12.56
CA LEU A 13 8.23 0.55 13.66
C LEU A 13 6.77 0.96 13.41
N VAL A 14 6.39 1.21 12.16
CA VAL A 14 4.98 1.43 11.78
C VAL A 14 4.16 0.18 12.11
N LEU A 15 4.64 -1.00 11.68
CA LEU A 15 3.97 -2.27 11.92
C LEU A 15 3.85 -2.59 13.42
N THR A 16 4.91 -2.31 14.18
CA THR A 16 4.94 -2.48 15.64
C THR A 16 3.90 -1.60 16.31
N ARG A 17 3.75 -0.34 15.89
CA ARG A 17 2.74 0.59 16.44
C ARG A 17 1.32 0.11 16.15
N LEU A 18 1.05 -0.36 14.93
CA LEU A 18 -0.24 -0.94 14.55
C LEU A 18 -0.59 -2.14 15.44
N ALA A 19 0.36 -3.05 15.64
CA ALA A 19 0.18 -4.23 16.49
C ALA A 19 -0.12 -3.84 17.95
N ILE A 20 0.58 -2.86 18.52
CA ILE A 20 0.32 -2.34 19.88
C ILE A 20 -1.10 -1.77 20.00
N LYS A 21 -1.64 -1.18 18.94
CA LYS A 21 -3.01 -0.65 18.89
C LYS A 21 -4.07 -1.73 18.59
N GLY A 22 -3.67 -3.00 18.48
CA GLY A 22 -4.56 -4.12 18.16
C GLY A 22 -5.03 -4.14 16.71
N ILE A 23 -4.37 -3.38 15.82
CA ILE A 23 -4.65 -3.37 14.38
C ILE A 23 -3.88 -4.53 13.74
N GLY A 24 -4.60 -5.38 13.01
CA GLY A 24 -3.98 -6.52 12.32
C GLY A 24 -3.11 -6.06 11.15
N THR A 25 -2.04 -6.80 10.86
CA THR A 25 -1.18 -6.55 9.69
C THR A 25 -1.09 -7.81 8.83
N LEU A 26 -1.14 -7.65 7.50
CA LEU A 26 -1.04 -8.75 6.54
C LEU A 26 0.05 -8.46 5.49
N PRO A 27 1.13 -9.25 5.39
CA PRO A 27 2.09 -9.07 4.31
C PRO A 27 1.46 -9.40 2.96
N VAL A 28 1.67 -8.52 1.98
CA VAL A 28 1.26 -8.72 0.59
C VAL A 28 2.46 -8.63 -0.35
N SER A 29 2.32 -9.26 -1.51
CA SER A 29 3.27 -9.24 -2.62
C SER A 29 2.70 -8.54 -3.83
N ASN A 30 3.55 -7.89 -4.61
CA ASN A 30 3.23 -7.32 -5.93
C ASN A 30 3.15 -8.37 -7.05
N GLY A 31 3.45 -9.63 -6.74
CA GLY A 31 3.39 -10.76 -7.66
C GLY A 31 4.75 -11.32 -8.07
N TRP A 32 5.87 -10.64 -7.75
CA TRP A 32 7.22 -11.12 -8.08
C TRP A 32 8.19 -11.17 -6.90
N ASP A 33 7.98 -10.39 -5.84
CA ASP A 33 8.83 -10.46 -4.63
C ASP A 33 8.48 -11.62 -3.68
N ASN A 34 7.32 -12.26 -3.87
CA ASN A 34 6.81 -13.41 -3.11
C ASN A 34 6.84 -13.23 -1.57
N HIS A 35 6.77 -11.99 -1.08
CA HIS A 35 6.88 -11.67 0.34
C HIS A 35 5.65 -12.08 1.17
N GLY A 36 4.47 -12.14 0.54
CA GLY A 36 3.20 -12.44 1.19
C GLY A 36 2.12 -12.81 0.21
N LYS A 37 0.85 -12.68 0.62
CA LYS A 37 -0.29 -12.96 -0.25
C LYS A 37 -0.25 -12.02 -1.46
N ASN A 38 -0.42 -12.54 -2.67
CA ASN A 38 -0.49 -11.68 -3.86
C ASN A 38 -1.61 -10.65 -3.67
N ILE A 39 -1.31 -9.36 -3.86
CA ILE A 39 -2.26 -8.27 -3.67
C ILE A 39 -3.51 -8.43 -4.53
N ASN A 40 -3.40 -9.01 -5.73
CA ASN A 40 -4.55 -9.25 -6.58
C ASN A 40 -5.39 -10.46 -6.15
N HIS A 41 -4.93 -11.25 -5.18
CA HIS A 41 -5.67 -12.39 -4.60
C HIS A 41 -6.32 -12.07 -3.25
N ILE A 42 -6.28 -10.82 -2.79
CA ILE A 42 -6.99 -10.42 -1.56
C ILE A 42 -8.51 -10.47 -1.77
N THR A 43 -9.23 -10.80 -0.70
CA THR A 43 -10.69 -10.94 -0.69
C THR A 43 -11.30 -10.15 0.47
N LYS A 44 -12.63 -10.02 0.47
CA LYS A 44 -13.35 -9.37 1.58
C LYS A 44 -13.15 -10.06 2.94
N GLU A 45 -12.82 -11.35 2.95
CA GLU A 45 -12.59 -12.12 4.17
C GLU A 45 -11.29 -11.72 4.88
N ASP A 46 -10.31 -11.16 4.13
CA ASP A 46 -9.07 -10.64 4.70
C ASP A 46 -9.30 -9.37 5.55
N LYS A 47 -10.48 -8.75 5.43
CA LYS A 47 -10.90 -7.54 6.17
C LYS A 47 -9.89 -6.39 6.07
N ILE A 48 -9.28 -6.23 4.89
CA ILE A 48 -8.29 -5.19 4.63
C ILE A 48 -8.97 -3.83 4.58
N SER A 49 -8.53 -2.89 5.42
CA SER A 49 -9.01 -1.50 5.44
C SER A 49 -8.11 -0.56 4.65
N ALA A 50 -6.81 -0.84 4.57
CA ALA A 50 -5.86 -0.12 3.73
C ALA A 50 -4.66 -1.00 3.35
N VAL A 51 -3.96 -0.60 2.28
CA VAL A 51 -2.69 -1.15 1.84
C VAL A 51 -1.59 -0.09 2.01
N ILE A 52 -0.41 -0.50 2.46
CA ILE A 52 0.76 0.37 2.56
C ILE A 52 1.96 -0.22 1.82
N GLY A 53 2.79 0.65 1.24
CA GLY A 53 4.08 0.26 0.71
C GLY A 53 4.86 1.45 0.18
N TYR A 54 6.15 1.26 -0.05
CA TYR A 54 6.93 2.28 -0.75
C TYR A 54 6.55 2.31 -2.24
N LEU A 55 6.58 3.50 -2.84
CA LEU A 55 6.20 3.71 -4.24
C LEU A 55 6.85 2.69 -5.19
N HIS A 56 8.13 2.39 -5.01
CA HIS A 56 8.88 1.47 -5.86
C HIS A 56 8.31 0.03 -5.90
N LYS A 57 7.45 -0.36 -4.95
CA LYS A 57 6.82 -1.69 -4.93
C LYS A 57 5.71 -1.85 -5.96
N VAL A 58 5.14 -0.75 -6.42
CA VAL A 58 4.02 -0.74 -7.37
C VAL A 58 4.39 -0.15 -8.72
N ILE A 59 5.64 0.28 -8.90
CA ILE A 59 6.16 0.70 -10.21
C ILE A 59 6.69 -0.54 -10.94
N PRO A 60 6.15 -0.89 -12.12
CA PRO A 60 6.64 -2.01 -12.92
C PRO A 60 8.04 -1.71 -13.47
N LEU A 61 8.84 -2.76 -13.68
CA LEU A 61 10.08 -2.64 -14.45
C LEU A 61 9.77 -2.32 -15.92
N GLN A 62 10.66 -1.61 -16.61
CA GLN A 62 10.42 -1.11 -17.98
C GLN A 62 10.00 -2.20 -18.98
N ASP A 63 10.47 -3.43 -18.80
CA ASP A 63 10.19 -4.55 -19.72
C ASP A 63 8.93 -5.35 -19.33
N MET A 64 8.25 -4.98 -18.25
CA MET A 64 7.02 -5.66 -17.84
C MET A 64 5.82 -5.11 -18.60
N ALA A 65 5.04 -6.00 -19.19
CA ALA A 65 3.76 -5.67 -19.83
C ALA A 65 2.61 -5.51 -18.80
N ILE A 66 2.89 -4.87 -17.66
CA ILE A 66 1.91 -4.58 -16.60
C ILE A 66 2.08 -3.12 -16.16
N SER A 67 0.98 -2.49 -15.77
CA SER A 67 0.96 -1.13 -15.23
C SER A 67 0.81 -1.13 -13.70
N THR A 68 1.07 0.02 -13.07
CA THR A 68 0.72 0.27 -11.66
C THR A 68 -0.75 -0.06 -11.36
N LYS A 69 -1.64 0.24 -12.30
CA LYS A 69 -3.07 -0.04 -12.20
C LYS A 69 -3.37 -1.55 -12.17
N ASP A 70 -2.59 -2.34 -12.91
CA ASP A 70 -2.73 -3.81 -12.91
C ASP A 70 -2.21 -4.42 -11.60
N ILE A 71 -1.13 -3.88 -11.06
CA ILE A 71 -0.59 -4.29 -9.75
C ILE A 71 -1.59 -3.99 -8.63
N LEU A 72 -2.27 -2.85 -8.70
CA LEU A 72 -3.26 -2.41 -7.69
C LEU A 72 -4.70 -2.72 -8.09
N PHE A 73 -4.92 -3.62 -9.05
CA PHE A 73 -6.23 -3.87 -9.63
C PHE A 73 -7.29 -4.20 -8.58
N THR A 74 -7.00 -5.13 -7.66
CA THR A 74 -7.97 -5.51 -6.63
C THR A 74 -8.24 -4.40 -5.62
N CYS A 75 -7.24 -3.54 -5.32
CA CYS A 75 -7.45 -2.36 -4.49
C CYS A 75 -8.44 -1.39 -5.14
N ASN A 76 -8.32 -1.19 -6.45
CA ASN A 76 -9.21 -0.32 -7.21
C ASN A 76 -10.63 -0.89 -7.26
N VAL A 77 -10.77 -2.19 -7.54
CA VAL A 77 -12.08 -2.87 -7.61
C VAL A 77 -12.83 -2.81 -6.28
N TYR A 78 -12.12 -2.96 -5.16
CA TYR A 78 -12.73 -2.91 -3.82
C TYR A 78 -12.67 -1.54 -3.15
N ASN A 79 -12.17 -0.52 -3.85
CA ASN A 79 -11.95 0.83 -3.33
C ASN A 79 -11.20 0.84 -1.98
N ILE A 80 -10.19 -0.04 -1.86
CA ILE A 80 -9.32 -0.12 -0.69
C ILE A 80 -8.34 1.04 -0.75
N LYS A 81 -8.20 1.80 0.35
CA LYS A 81 -7.23 2.90 0.43
C LYS A 81 -5.81 2.37 0.26
N VAL A 82 -4.99 3.02 -0.55
CA VAL A 82 -3.58 2.68 -0.76
C VAL A 82 -2.73 3.87 -0.36
N PHE A 83 -1.82 3.68 0.59
CA PHE A 83 -0.82 4.67 0.98
C PHE A 83 0.53 4.28 0.40
N LEU A 84 1.05 5.10 -0.50
CA LEU A 84 2.37 4.90 -1.10
C LEU A 84 3.37 5.89 -0.51
N VAL A 85 4.45 5.36 0.04
CA VAL A 85 5.49 6.17 0.69
C VAL A 85 6.48 6.67 -0.35
N ALA A 86 6.72 7.98 -0.33
CA ALA A 86 7.76 8.66 -1.10
C ALA A 86 8.47 9.73 -0.24
N PRO A 87 9.72 10.10 -0.56
CA PRO A 87 10.38 11.24 0.08
C PRO A 87 9.56 12.52 -0.05
N GLU A 88 9.57 13.35 0.99
CA GLU A 88 8.74 14.57 1.07
C GLU A 88 9.00 15.54 -0.09
N ASP A 89 10.27 15.69 -0.48
CA ASP A 89 10.74 16.52 -1.58
C ASP A 89 10.31 16.01 -2.97
N LEU A 90 9.90 14.75 -3.08
CA LEU A 90 9.52 14.09 -4.34
C LEU A 90 8.03 13.72 -4.42
N ILE A 91 7.19 14.19 -3.49
CA ILE A 91 5.76 13.83 -3.44
C ILE A 91 5.04 14.20 -4.75
N ASP A 92 5.30 15.37 -5.32
CA ASP A 92 4.60 15.82 -6.54
C ASP A 92 5.00 15.01 -7.78
N GLU A 93 6.23 14.50 -7.82
CA GLU A 93 6.72 13.62 -8.86
C GLU A 93 6.15 12.22 -8.70
N ALA A 94 6.12 11.71 -7.47
CA ALA A 94 5.47 10.46 -7.12
C ALA A 94 3.99 10.44 -7.52
N LYS A 95 3.25 11.53 -7.27
CA LYS A 95 1.84 11.67 -7.68
C LYS A 95 1.68 11.57 -9.20
N LYS A 96 2.57 12.18 -9.99
CA LYS A 96 2.52 12.09 -11.46
C LYS A 96 2.72 10.66 -11.96
N LEU A 97 3.59 9.88 -11.30
CA LEU A 97 3.85 8.49 -11.68
C LEU A 97 2.65 7.55 -11.48
N VAL A 98 1.75 7.88 -10.54
CA VAL A 98 0.58 7.05 -10.22
C VAL A 98 -0.74 7.71 -10.59
N ALA A 99 -0.72 8.81 -11.35
CA ALA A 99 -1.90 9.59 -11.67
C ALA A 99 -3.02 8.76 -12.32
N ASP A 100 -2.66 7.79 -13.15
CA ASP A 100 -3.61 6.92 -13.85
C ASP A 100 -3.88 5.58 -13.13
N ALA A 101 -3.32 5.39 -11.93
CA ALA A 101 -3.35 4.12 -11.22
C ALA A 101 -4.61 3.90 -10.38
N GLY A 102 -5.26 4.97 -9.88
CA GLY A 102 -6.52 4.90 -9.13
C GLY A 102 -6.72 6.06 -8.15
N ASP A 103 -7.98 6.47 -7.94
CA ASP A 103 -8.35 7.61 -7.06
C ASP A 103 -8.21 7.28 -5.55
N ASN A 104 -8.11 6.00 -5.22
CA ASN A 104 -7.92 5.47 -3.87
C ASN A 104 -6.45 5.50 -3.38
N ILE A 105 -5.54 6.05 -4.19
CA ILE A 105 -4.11 6.11 -3.91
C ILE A 105 -3.74 7.47 -3.31
N THR A 106 -3.05 7.45 -2.18
CA THR A 106 -2.51 8.64 -1.51
C THR A 106 -1.00 8.49 -1.36
N ILE A 107 -0.25 9.47 -1.85
CA ILE A 107 1.19 9.57 -1.59
C ILE A 107 1.40 10.23 -0.22
N VAL A 108 2.23 9.64 0.63
CA VAL A 108 2.55 10.15 1.98
C VAL A 108 4.06 10.14 2.20
N SER A 109 4.55 11.01 3.07
CA SER A 109 5.92 10.92 3.56
C SER A 109 6.06 9.79 4.59
N PRO A 110 7.29 9.30 4.86
CA PRO A 110 7.53 8.31 5.91
C PRO A 110 7.03 8.77 7.29
N ASP A 111 7.19 10.06 7.60
CA ASP A 111 6.85 10.63 8.90
C ASP A 111 5.34 10.73 9.12
N GLU A 112 4.57 10.99 8.05
CA GLU A 112 3.11 11.11 8.11
C GLU A 112 2.38 9.76 8.06
N LEU A 113 3.05 8.70 7.61
CA LEU A 113 2.42 7.40 7.34
C LEU A 113 1.69 6.84 8.57
N CYS A 114 2.34 6.82 9.74
CA CYS A 114 1.75 6.28 10.96
C CYS A 114 0.44 6.98 11.31
N ASP A 115 0.43 8.31 11.29
CA ASP A 115 -0.72 9.10 11.71
C ASP A 115 -1.89 8.91 10.75
N LYS A 116 -1.62 8.87 9.44
CA LYS A 116 -2.63 8.60 8.41
C LYS A 116 -3.30 7.23 8.56
N LEU A 117 -2.54 6.21 8.96
CA LEU A 117 -3.10 4.88 9.18
C LEU A 117 -3.96 4.79 10.42
N LEU A 118 -3.62 5.53 11.47
CA LEU A 118 -4.42 5.62 12.68
C LEU A 118 -5.72 6.39 12.44
N GLU A 119 -5.68 7.50 11.68
CA GLU A 119 -6.88 8.24 11.25
C GLU A 119 -7.85 7.36 10.44
N CYS A 120 -7.34 6.40 9.67
CA CYS A 120 -8.17 5.51 8.86
C CYS A 120 -8.77 4.33 9.63
N ASN A 121 -8.28 4.02 10.83
CA ASN A 121 -8.68 2.82 11.60
C ASN A 121 -9.20 3.11 13.01
N GLY A 122 -9.20 4.38 13.44
CA GLY A 122 -9.93 4.85 14.63
C GLY A 122 -11.41 5.04 14.34
#